data_AF-A0A139PI60-F1
#
_entry.id   AF-A0A139PI60-F1
#
_cell.length_a   1.000
_cell.length_b   1.000
_cell.length_c   1.000
_cell.angle_alpha   90.00
_cell.angle_beta   90.00
_cell.angle_gamma   90.00
#
_symmetry.space_group_name_H-M   'P 1'
#
loop_
_entity.id
_entity.type
_entity.pdbx_description
1 polymer ?
#
loop_
_entity_poly.entity_id
_entity_poly.type
_entity_poly.pdbx_seq_one_letter_code
_entity_poly.pdbx_strand_id
1 'polypeptide(L)'
;MAFFQVSNIITTTGFGYGDITNWPLFSQFILLFLMGIGGSAGSTAGGLKVIRGLILTKIAKNQILSILSPHRVLTLHVNKTVIDKDTQHKILKYFAIYMMIILSLIFIVSLDSNDFLVVTSAVFSCFNNIGPILGTTSSFSIFSPISKILLSFAMIAGRLEIYPILLLFMKRTWSKR
;
A
#
# COMPACT_ATOMS: atom_id res chain seq x y z
N MET A 1 -14.21 12.97 16.18
CA MET A 1 -12.82 12.46 16.08
C MET A 1 -12.68 11.33 15.07
N ALA A 2 -13.50 10.27 15.14
CA ALA A 2 -13.36 9.10 14.26
C ALA A 2 -13.44 9.40 12.76
N PHE A 3 -14.44 10.17 12.32
CA PHE A 3 -14.61 10.53 10.91
C PHE A 3 -13.40 11.29 10.34
N PHE A 4 -12.85 12.24 11.08
CA PHE A 4 -11.69 13.03 10.66
C PHE A 4 -10.46 12.15 10.47
N GLN A 5 -10.19 11.25 11.42
CA GLN A 5 -9.03 10.34 11.35
C GLN A 5 -9.12 9.36 10.18
N VAL A 6 -10.31 8.77 9.98
CA VAL A 6 -10.56 7.85 8.86
C VAL A 6 -10.38 8.57 7.51
N SER A 7 -10.99 9.75 7.35
CA SER A 7 -10.86 10.53 6.13
C SER A 7 -9.41 10.93 5.87
N ASN A 8 -8.68 11.35 6.90
CA ASN A 8 -7.31 11.80 6.77
C ASN A 8 -6.32 10.68 6.41
N ILE A 9 -6.53 9.49 6.97
CA ILE A 9 -5.70 8.32 6.68
C ILE A 9 -5.96 7.81 5.26
N ILE A 10 -7.23 7.71 4.84
CA ILE A 10 -7.57 7.20 3.51
C ILE A 10 -7.15 8.16 2.38
N THR A 11 -7.16 9.47 2.63
CA THR A 11 -6.66 10.47 1.67
C THR A 11 -5.16 10.69 1.72
N THR A 12 -4.44 9.91 2.55
CA THR A 12 -2.99 10.02 2.76
C THR A 12 -2.53 11.45 3.08
N THR A 13 -3.33 12.21 3.85
CA THR A 13 -3.02 13.60 4.22
C THR A 13 -2.18 13.70 5.49
N GLY A 14 -2.30 12.74 6.40
CA GLY A 14 -1.37 12.57 7.52
C GLY A 14 -1.50 13.53 8.69
N PHE A 15 -2.61 14.27 8.82
CA PHE A 15 -2.87 15.10 9.99
C PHE A 15 -3.06 14.29 11.28
N GLY A 16 -2.11 14.39 12.21
CA GLY A 16 -2.26 13.82 13.55
C GLY A 16 -3.20 14.66 14.41
N TYR A 17 -4.43 14.20 14.66
CA TYR A 17 -5.40 14.89 15.51
C TYR A 17 -5.99 13.98 16.61
N GLY A 18 -5.52 14.16 17.84
CA GLY A 18 -5.92 13.38 19.02
C GLY A 18 -5.12 12.09 19.23
N ASP A 19 -5.22 11.52 20.43
CA ASP A 19 -4.47 10.31 20.84
C ASP A 19 -5.12 9.03 20.30
N ILE A 20 -4.57 8.51 19.20
CA ILE A 20 -5.00 7.26 18.56
C ILE A 20 -4.52 6.03 19.36
N THR A 21 -3.56 6.20 20.26
CA THR A 21 -3.02 5.15 21.13
C THR A 21 -4.04 4.62 22.14
N ASN A 22 -4.97 5.47 22.59
CA ASN A 22 -6.02 5.10 23.54
C ASN A 22 -7.18 4.32 22.89
N TRP A 23 -7.17 4.17 21.57
CA TRP A 23 -8.23 3.45 20.87
C TRP A 23 -8.05 1.94 21.01
N PRO A 24 -9.14 1.16 21.01
CA PRO A 24 -9.04 -0.28 21.03
C PRO A 24 -8.25 -0.78 19.82
N LEU A 25 -7.49 -1.86 20.04
CA LEU A 25 -6.62 -2.49 19.04
C LEU A 25 -7.37 -2.75 17.72
N PHE A 26 -8.64 -3.15 17.80
CA PHE A 26 -9.52 -3.37 16.65
C PHE A 26 -9.62 -2.14 15.74
N SER A 27 -9.79 -0.94 16.30
CA SER A 27 -9.88 0.29 15.52
C SER A 27 -8.53 0.68 14.91
N GLN A 28 -7.42 0.44 15.61
CA GLN A 28 -6.08 0.68 15.08
C GLN A 28 -5.77 -0.23 13.88
N PHE A 29 -6.17 -1.51 13.94
CA PHE A 29 -6.05 -2.43 12.80
C PHE A 29 -6.90 -2.00 11.61
N ILE A 30 -8.12 -1.52 11.83
CA ILE A 30 -8.93 -0.96 10.73
C ILE A 30 -8.18 0.20 10.06
N LEU A 31 -7.64 1.13 10.85
CA LEU A 31 -6.86 2.25 10.30
C LEU A 31 -5.63 1.76 9.53
N LEU A 32 -4.92 0.74 10.02
CA LEU A 32 -3.80 0.10 9.32
C LEU A 32 -4.23 -0.49 7.96
N PHE A 33 -5.38 -1.16 7.89
CA PHE A 33 -5.91 -1.65 6.61
C PHE A 33 -6.26 -0.51 5.65
N LEU A 34 -6.83 0.58 6.17
CA LEU A 34 -7.13 1.78 5.38
C LEU A 34 -5.85 2.44 4.84
N MET A 35 -4.74 2.40 5.60
CA MET A 35 -3.44 2.88 5.12
C MET A 35 -2.96 2.11 3.89
N GLY A 36 -3.40 0.88 3.67
CA GLY A 36 -3.05 0.10 2.48
C GLY A 36 -3.73 0.58 1.19
N ILE A 37 -4.92 1.17 1.29
CA ILE A 37 -5.75 1.60 0.14
C ILE A 37 -5.73 3.13 0.08
N GLY A 38 -5.01 3.66 -0.91
CA GLY A 38 -4.82 5.10 -1.07
C GLY A 38 -5.88 5.77 -1.92
N GLY A 39 -5.65 7.04 -2.27
CA GLY A 39 -6.60 7.88 -3.00
C GLY A 39 -6.87 7.47 -4.45
N SER A 40 -7.69 8.28 -5.12
CA SER A 40 -8.12 8.06 -6.50
C SER A 40 -6.96 8.12 -7.51
N ALA A 41 -7.16 7.51 -8.68
CA ALA A 41 -6.18 7.58 -9.76
C ALA A 41 -6.00 9.03 -10.24
N GLY A 42 -4.74 9.49 -10.33
CA GLY A 42 -4.40 10.87 -10.72
C GLY A 42 -4.38 11.88 -9.57
N SER A 43 -4.69 11.45 -8.34
CA SER A 43 -4.52 12.28 -7.14
C SER A 43 -3.04 12.37 -6.71
N THR A 44 -2.74 13.35 -5.85
CA THR A 44 -1.47 13.46 -5.12
C THR A 44 -1.33 12.43 -4.01
N ALA A 45 -2.38 11.62 -3.75
CA ALA A 45 -2.37 10.56 -2.75
C ALA A 45 -1.48 9.38 -3.15
N GLY A 46 -0.79 8.80 -2.17
CA GLY A 46 0.12 7.68 -2.35
C GLY A 46 -0.55 6.31 -2.25
N GLY A 47 0.26 5.25 -2.35
CA GLY A 47 -0.15 3.87 -2.09
C GLY A 47 -0.92 3.17 -3.21
N LEU A 48 -1.58 2.06 -2.85
CA LEU A 48 -2.35 1.27 -3.81
C LEU A 48 -3.64 2.01 -4.15
N LYS A 49 -3.60 2.71 -5.29
CA LYS A 49 -4.72 3.50 -5.84
C LYS A 49 -6.03 2.71 -5.82
N VAL A 50 -7.14 3.35 -5.41
CA VAL A 50 -8.48 2.72 -5.33
C VAL A 50 -8.83 1.94 -6.59
N ILE A 51 -8.49 2.47 -7.78
CA ILE A 51 -8.78 1.80 -9.06
C ILE A 51 -8.11 0.41 -9.16
N ARG A 52 -6.86 0.27 -8.69
CA ARG A 52 -6.13 -1.00 -8.72
C ARG A 52 -6.76 -1.97 -7.71
N GLY A 53 -7.14 -1.48 -6.53
CA GLY A 53 -7.86 -2.27 -5.52
C GLY A 53 -9.19 -2.80 -6.04
N LEU A 54 -10.00 -1.94 -6.67
CA LEU A 54 -11.29 -2.31 -7.25
C LEU A 54 -11.14 -3.37 -8.35
N ILE A 55 -10.13 -3.23 -9.21
CA ILE A 55 -9.83 -4.23 -10.25
C ILE A 55 -9.43 -5.55 -9.61
N LEU A 56 -8.55 -5.55 -8.60
CA LEU A 56 -8.14 -6.77 -7.88
C LEU A 56 -9.33 -7.49 -7.23
N THR A 57 -10.23 -6.78 -6.56
CA THR A 57 -11.43 -7.37 -5.98
C THR A 57 -12.34 -7.99 -7.04
N LYS A 58 -12.49 -7.34 -8.20
CA LYS A 58 -13.26 -7.90 -9.33
C LYS A 58 -12.58 -9.12 -9.95
N ILE A 59 -11.24 -9.12 -10.08
CA ILE A 59 -10.48 -10.28 -10.54
C ILE A 59 -10.71 -11.45 -9.59
N ALA A 60 -10.57 -11.23 -8.28
CA ALA A 60 -10.79 -12.26 -7.27
C ALA A 60 -12.21 -12.83 -7.31
N LYS A 61 -13.23 -11.97 -7.42
CA LYS A 61 -14.62 -12.40 -7.56
C LYS A 61 -14.85 -13.21 -8.83
N ASN A 62 -14.31 -12.78 -9.97
CA ASN A 62 -14.41 -13.53 -11.21
C ASN A 62 -13.67 -14.87 -11.13
N GLN A 63 -12.52 -14.94 -10.46
CA GLN A 63 -11.78 -16.19 -10.26
C GLN A 63 -12.61 -17.19 -9.44
N ILE A 64 -13.24 -16.75 -8.36
CA ILE A 64 -14.12 -17.59 -7.53
C ILE A 64 -15.31 -18.09 -8.35
N LEU A 65 -15.98 -17.21 -9.11
CA LEU A 65 -17.10 -17.58 -9.97
C LEU A 65 -16.69 -18.53 -11.09
N SER A 66 -15.47 -18.39 -11.62
CA SER A 66 -14.92 -19.29 -12.63
C SER A 66 -14.68 -20.70 -12.09
N ILE A 67 -14.33 -20.83 -10.81
CA ILE A 67 -14.18 -22.13 -10.14
C ILE A 67 -15.55 -22.81 -9.98
N LEU A 68 -16.58 -22.05 -9.60
CA LEU A 68 -17.95 -22.59 -9.48
C LEU A 68 -18.61 -22.87 -10.84
N SER A 69 -18.19 -22.20 -11.91
CA SER A 69 -18.81 -22.32 -13.24
C SER A 69 -17.74 -22.29 -14.34
N PRO A 70 -17.06 -23.43 -14.61
CA PRO A 70 -15.88 -23.49 -15.48
C PRO A 70 -16.15 -23.13 -16.95
N HIS A 71 -17.40 -23.23 -17.42
CA HIS A 71 -17.77 -22.88 -18.80
C HIS A 71 -18.27 -21.43 -18.98
N ARG A 72 -18.28 -20.62 -17.91
CA ARG A 72 -18.77 -19.24 -17.98
C ARG A 72 -17.65 -18.31 -18.43
N VAL A 73 -17.81 -17.66 -19.59
CA VAL A 73 -16.91 -16.58 -20.03
C VAL A 73 -17.17 -15.34 -19.18
N LEU A 74 -16.30 -15.08 -18.21
CA LEU A 74 -16.40 -13.93 -17.31
C LEU A 74 -15.55 -12.77 -17.84
N THR A 75 -16.21 -11.72 -18.32
CA THR A 75 -15.56 -10.47 -18.76
C THR A 75 -15.56 -9.45 -17.62
N LEU A 76 -14.39 -8.91 -17.31
CA LEU A 76 -14.23 -7.93 -16.24
C LEU A 76 -14.50 -6.53 -16.78
N HIS A 77 -15.54 -5.89 -16.27
CA HIS A 77 -15.91 -4.54 -16.67
C HIS A 77 -15.59 -3.52 -15.58
N VAL A 78 -14.94 -2.42 -15.94
CA VAL A 78 -14.76 -1.24 -15.08
C VAL A 78 -15.19 -0.03 -15.89
N ASN A 79 -16.06 0.83 -15.35
CA ASN A 79 -16.59 2.01 -16.05
C ASN A 79 -17.11 1.72 -17.47
N LYS A 80 -17.85 0.60 -17.65
CA LYS A 80 -18.42 0.15 -18.93
C LYS A 80 -17.39 -0.25 -20.00
N THR A 81 -16.10 -0.26 -19.69
CA THR A 81 -15.05 -0.79 -20.58
C THR A 81 -14.61 -2.17 -20.12
N VAL A 82 -14.30 -3.04 -21.08
CA VAL A 82 -13.76 -4.38 -20.83
C VAL A 82 -12.28 -4.24 -20.51
N ILE A 83 -11.86 -4.78 -19.37
CA ILE A 83 -10.45 -4.86 -19.00
C ILE A 83 -9.87 -6.14 -19.60
N ASP A 84 -8.94 -5.97 -20.53
CA ASP A 84 -8.27 -7.08 -21.19
C ASP A 84 -7.40 -7.90 -20.23
N LYS A 85 -7.23 -9.21 -20.52
CA LYS A 85 -6.51 -10.15 -19.65
C LYS A 85 -5.06 -9.71 -19.40
N ASP A 86 -4.42 -9.10 -20.40
CA ASP A 86 -3.05 -8.59 -20.27
C ASP A 86 -2.95 -7.49 -19.21
N THR A 87 -3.92 -6.58 -19.16
CA THR A 87 -3.95 -5.52 -18.15
C THR A 87 -4.25 -6.07 -16.75
N GLN A 88 -5.09 -7.11 -16.64
CA GLN A 88 -5.32 -7.82 -15.38
C GLN A 88 -4.03 -8.46 -14.86
N HIS A 89 -3.29 -9.15 -15.73
CA HIS A 89 -2.00 -9.75 -15.39
C HIS A 89 -0.96 -8.71 -14.97
N LYS A 90 -0.91 -7.54 -15.63
CA LYS A 90 -0.03 -6.44 -15.21
C LYS A 90 -0.37 -5.96 -13.79
N ILE A 91 -1.65 -5.75 -13.48
CA ILE A 91 -2.08 -5.30 -12.15
C ILE A 91 -1.78 -6.35 -11.07
N LEU A 92 -1.95 -7.63 -11.39
CA LEU A 92 -1.67 -8.73 -10.45
C LEU A 92 -0.17 -8.84 -10.16
N LYS A 93 0.69 -8.71 -11.19
CA LYS A 93 2.15 -8.62 -11.02
C LYS A 93 2.56 -7.40 -10.19
N TYR A 94 1.94 -6.24 -10.44
CA TYR A 94 2.18 -5.05 -9.63
C TYR A 94 1.85 -5.31 -8.15
N PHE A 95 0.70 -5.92 -7.87
CA PHE A 95 0.28 -6.24 -6.50
C PHE A 95 1.24 -7.23 -5.82
N ALA A 96 1.69 -8.26 -6.52
CA ALA A 96 2.65 -9.23 -5.98
C ALA A 96 3.98 -8.56 -5.61
N ILE A 97 4.52 -7.69 -6.47
CA ILE A 97 5.76 -6.95 -6.19
C ILE A 97 5.54 -5.96 -5.03
N TYR A 98 4.41 -5.26 -5.00
CA TYR A 98 4.02 -4.36 -3.91
C TYR A 98 4.04 -5.07 -2.55
N MET A 99 3.38 -6.23 -2.46
CA MET A 99 3.36 -7.02 -1.23
C MET A 99 4.75 -7.53 -0.84
N MET A 100 5.55 -7.96 -1.81
CA MET A 100 6.92 -8.45 -1.55
C MET A 100 7.83 -7.36 -0.97
N ILE A 101 7.72 -6.12 -1.48
CA ILE A 101 8.50 -4.97 -0.98
C ILE A 101 8.04 -4.58 0.42
N ILE A 102 6.73 -4.51 0.68
CA ILE A 102 6.23 -4.17 2.01
C ILE A 102 6.65 -5.22 3.04
N LEU A 103 6.53 -6.51 2.71
CA LEU A 103 6.94 -7.59 3.61
C LEU A 103 8.44 -7.56 3.90
N SER A 104 9.28 -7.29 2.90
CA SER A 104 10.73 -7.17 3.11
C SER A 104 11.10 -5.96 3.97
N LEU A 105 10.43 -4.82 3.78
CA LEU A 105 10.60 -3.63 4.63
C LEU A 105 10.17 -3.90 6.08
N ILE A 106 9.01 -4.53 6.30
CA ILE A 106 8.55 -4.91 7.65
C ILE A 106 9.57 -5.83 8.31
N PHE A 107 10.08 -6.82 7.58
CA PHE A 107 11.07 -7.77 8.11
C PHE A 107 12.35 -7.05 8.57
N ILE A 108 12.89 -6.14 7.76
CA ILE A 108 14.10 -5.38 8.10
C ILE A 108 13.87 -4.42 9.27
N VAL A 109 12.76 -3.68 9.27
CA VAL A 109 12.45 -2.68 10.33
C VAL A 109 12.05 -3.37 11.64
N SER A 110 11.57 -4.61 11.60
CA SER A 110 11.24 -5.39 12.81
C SER A 110 12.45 -5.69 13.70
N LEU A 111 13.68 -5.58 13.18
CA LEU A 111 14.90 -5.72 13.96
C LEU A 111 15.12 -4.56 14.96
N ASP A 112 14.45 -3.44 14.75
CA ASP A 112 14.68 -2.19 15.48
C ASP A 112 13.64 -1.95 16.58
N SER A 113 12.46 -2.54 16.45
CA SER A 113 11.37 -2.38 17.41
C SER A 113 10.56 -3.65 17.57
N ASN A 114 10.27 -4.01 18.83
CA ASN A 114 9.55 -5.24 19.17
C ASN A 114 8.03 -5.15 18.97
N ASP A 115 7.48 -3.94 18.75
CA ASP A 115 6.05 -3.75 18.56
C ASP A 115 5.68 -3.85 17.07
N PHE A 116 5.02 -4.94 16.71
CA PHE A 116 4.59 -5.22 15.35
C PHE A 116 3.65 -4.15 14.78
N LEU A 117 2.79 -3.56 15.61
CA LEU A 117 1.86 -2.51 15.15
C LEU A 117 2.63 -1.24 14.75
N VAL A 118 3.67 -0.90 15.51
CA VAL A 118 4.52 0.26 15.25
C VAL A 118 5.36 0.05 14.00
N VAL A 119 5.99 -1.13 13.86
CA VAL A 119 6.78 -1.49 12.68
C VAL A 119 5.92 -1.45 11.42
N THR A 120 4.78 -2.14 11.44
CA THR A 120 3.90 -2.22 10.27
C THR A 120 3.33 -0.85 9.91
N SER A 121 2.81 -0.11 10.88
CA SER A 121 2.26 1.22 10.62
C SER A 121 3.32 2.19 10.11
N ALA A 122 4.56 2.14 10.60
CA ALA A 122 5.66 2.94 10.09
C ALA A 122 5.99 2.60 8.63
N VAL A 123 6.07 1.32 8.27
CA VAL A 123 6.31 0.89 6.88
C VAL A 123 5.17 1.30 5.97
N PHE A 124 3.91 1.06 6.36
CA PHE A 124 2.74 1.48 5.57
C PHE A 124 2.69 3.01 5.43
N SER A 125 2.99 3.74 6.50
CA SER A 125 3.02 5.20 6.51
C SER A 125 4.07 5.77 5.55
N CYS A 126 5.29 5.22 5.57
CA CYS A 126 6.36 5.65 4.67
C CYS A 126 6.09 5.19 3.24
N PHE A 127 5.77 3.92 3.02
CA PHE A 127 5.60 3.38 1.67
C PHE A 127 4.39 3.96 0.95
N ASN A 128 3.29 4.24 1.66
CA ASN A 128 2.11 4.86 1.08
C ASN A 128 2.08 6.38 1.23
N ASN A 129 3.15 7.00 1.76
CA ASN A 129 3.28 8.45 1.97
C ASN A 129 2.13 9.07 2.76
N ILE A 130 1.74 8.43 3.86
CA ILE A 130 0.63 8.86 4.72
C ILE A 130 1.14 9.78 5.82
N GLY A 131 2.25 9.42 6.49
CA GLY A 131 2.86 10.24 7.56
C GLY A 131 2.73 9.71 8.99
N PRO A 132 1.53 9.46 9.55
CA PRO A 132 1.36 9.12 10.95
C PRO A 132 1.76 7.67 11.25
N ILE A 133 2.26 7.43 12.46
CA ILE A 133 2.53 6.09 13.02
C ILE A 133 1.35 5.73 13.92
N LEU A 134 0.89 4.47 13.84
CA LEU A 134 -0.14 3.94 14.74
C LEU A 134 0.51 3.13 15.86
N GLY A 135 -0.08 3.17 17.05
CA GLY A 135 0.41 2.40 18.21
C GLY A 135 1.34 3.16 19.15
N THR A 136 1.90 4.31 18.73
CA THR A 136 2.74 5.16 19.59
C THR A 136 2.38 6.63 19.46
N THR A 137 2.56 7.40 20.55
CA THR A 137 2.52 8.87 20.53
C THR A 137 3.86 9.50 20.13
N SER A 138 4.92 8.69 20.14
CA SER A 138 6.27 9.11 19.78
C SER A 138 6.48 9.16 18.27
N SER A 139 7.31 10.12 17.84
CA SER A 139 7.69 10.35 16.45
C SER A 139 8.62 9.25 15.90
N PHE A 140 8.99 9.33 14.61
CA PHE A 140 10.01 8.47 13.97
C PHE A 140 11.41 8.52 14.62
N SER A 141 11.60 9.29 15.70
CA SER A 141 12.83 9.35 16.48
C SER A 141 13.16 8.04 17.21
N ILE A 142 12.18 7.16 17.41
CA ILE A 142 12.34 5.85 18.06
C ILE A 142 13.22 4.92 17.20
N PHE A 143 13.19 5.07 15.88
CA PHE A 143 13.91 4.20 14.96
C PHE A 143 15.41 4.55 14.87
N SER A 144 16.23 3.53 14.71
CA SER A 144 17.66 3.60 14.40
C SER A 144 17.94 4.40 13.11
N PRO A 145 19.12 5.03 12.98
CA PRO A 145 19.53 5.71 11.74
C PRO A 145 19.41 4.84 10.49
N ILE A 146 19.68 3.54 10.60
CA ILE A 146 19.61 2.59 9.47
C ILE A 146 18.16 2.43 8.99
N SER A 147 17.23 2.20 9.92
CA SER A 147 15.80 2.10 9.63
C SER A 147 15.25 3.39 9.03
N LYS A 148 15.70 4.56 9.50
CA LYS A 148 15.32 5.85 8.91
C LYS A 148 15.76 6.00 7.46
N ILE A 149 16.98 5.57 7.11
CA ILE A 149 17.45 5.59 5.72
C ILE A 149 16.59 4.68 4.86
N LEU A 150 16.32 3.45 5.33
CA LEU A 150 15.47 2.49 4.65
C LEU A 150 14.05 3.03 4.41
N LEU A 151 13.43 3.60 5.44
CA LEU A 151 12.09 4.22 5.37
C LEU A 151 12.07 5.45 4.44
N SER A 152 13.16 6.21 4.37
CA SER A 152 13.30 7.33 3.42
C SER A 152 13.32 6.85 1.98
N PHE A 153 14.08 5.78 1.68
CA PHE A 153 14.04 5.13 0.37
C PHE A 153 12.65 4.55 0.07
N ALA A 154 11.98 3.99 1.07
CA ALA A 154 10.62 3.49 0.93
C ALA A 154 9.61 4.60 0.56
N MET A 155 9.73 5.81 1.13
CA MET A 155 8.90 6.96 0.75
C MET A 155 9.11 7.36 -0.71
N ILE A 156 10.37 7.42 -1.16
CA ILE A 156 10.71 7.74 -2.56
C ILE A 156 10.13 6.67 -3.49
N ALA A 157 10.30 5.40 -3.14
CA ALA A 157 9.75 4.28 -3.91
C ALA A 157 8.22 4.31 -3.98
N GLY A 158 7.57 4.65 -2.87
CA GLY A 158 6.13 4.85 -2.79
C GLY A 158 5.63 5.99 -3.66
N ARG A 159 6.37 7.10 -3.72
CA ARG A 159 5.98 8.31 -4.46
C ARG A 159 6.13 8.16 -5.97
N LEU A 160 7.21 7.52 -6.41
CA LEU A 160 7.53 7.34 -7.84
C LEU A 160 6.80 6.15 -8.48
N GLU A 161 5.91 5.48 -7.74
CA GLU A 161 5.36 4.17 -8.07
C GLU A 161 6.43 3.07 -8.24
N ILE A 162 6.02 1.81 -8.07
CA ILE A 162 6.96 0.66 -8.07
C ILE A 162 7.63 0.45 -9.43
N TYR A 163 6.93 0.71 -10.55
CA TYR A 163 7.44 0.39 -11.88
C TYR A 163 8.65 1.25 -12.29
N PRO A 164 8.65 2.58 -12.10
CA PRO A 164 9.84 3.40 -12.36
C PRO A 164 11.06 2.99 -11.54
N ILE A 165 10.89 2.64 -10.25
CA ILE A 165 12.00 2.11 -9.43
C ILE A 165 12.51 0.80 -10.02
N LEU A 166 11.61 -0.15 -10.33
CA LEU A 166 12.00 -1.45 -10.86
C LEU A 166 12.72 -1.33 -12.21
N LEU A 167 12.29 -0.39 -13.05
CA LEU A 167 12.93 -0.06 -14.33
C LEU A 167 14.33 0.53 -14.14
N LEU A 168 14.56 1.34 -13.11
CA LEU A 168 15.87 1.93 -12.82
C LEU A 168 16.91 0.87 -12.44
N PHE A 169 16.51 -0.16 -11.69
CA PHE A 169 17.37 -1.29 -11.31
C PHE A 169 17.55 -2.34 -12.41
N MET A 170 16.73 -2.32 -13.48
CA MET A 170 16.85 -3.28 -14.56
C MET A 170 17.98 -2.88 -15.50
N LYS A 171 19.11 -3.61 -15.51
CA LYS A 171 20.26 -3.35 -16.41
C LYS A 171 19.90 -3.15 -17.89
N ARG A 172 18.79 -3.74 -18.33
CA ARG A 172 18.27 -3.63 -19.71
C ARG A 172 17.74 -2.24 -20.07
N THR A 173 17.38 -1.38 -19.12
CA THR A 173 17.02 0.03 -19.39
C THR A 173 18.24 0.90 -19.68
N TRP A 174 19.40 0.53 -19.11
CA TRP A 174 20.67 1.23 -19.30
C TRP A 174 21.49 0.71 -20.49
N SER A 175 21.20 -0.51 -20.96
CA SER A 175 21.80 -1.06 -22.17
C SER A 175 21.22 -0.34 -23.38
N LYS A 176 21.96 0.65 -23.89
CA LYS A 176 21.75 1.22 -25.23
C LYS A 176 21.65 0.07 -26.23
N ARG A 177 20.59 0.09 -27.03
CA ARG A 177 20.61 -0.54 -28.34
C ARG A 177 21.23 0.45 -29.31
#